data_AF-A0A8C7K3X3-F1
#
_entry.id   AF-A0A8C7K3X3-F1
#
_cell.length_a   1.000
_cell.length_b   1.000
_cell.length_c   1.000
_cell.angle_alpha   90.00
_cell.angle_beta   90.00
_cell.angle_gamma   90.00
#
_symmetry.space_group_name_H-M   'P 1'
#
loop_
_entity.id
_entity.type
_entity.pdbx_description
1 polymer ?
#
loop_
_entity_poly.entity_id
_entity_poly.type
_entity_poly.pdbx_seq_one_letter_code
_entity_poly.pdbx_strand_id
1 'polypeptide(L)'
;MFSPDQENISTTPASTKVPVKYGELIVLGYNGSLPNGDRGRRKSRFALCRRPKASGVKPSTVHVACTPQAAKAISNKDQHSISYTLSRAQTVVVEYTHDSNTDMFQIGRSTESPIDFVVTDTVPGSQQSHGGEGQTQTQSIQSTISRFACRIICQRSPPYTARIYAAGFDSSKNIFLGEKAAKWRTQDGQMDGLTTNGVLVMHPRHGFTQDSKPGVWREISVCGKVFTLRETRSAQQRGKMVGS
;
A
#
# COMPACT_ATOMS: atom_id res chain seq x y z
N MET A 1 -28.28 62.66 14.78
CA MET A 1 -27.25 62.12 13.87
C MET A 1 -26.69 60.87 14.52
N PHE A 2 -27.18 59.71 14.09
CA PHE A 2 -26.67 58.41 14.52
C PHE A 2 -26.03 57.77 13.30
N SER A 3 -24.72 57.54 13.35
CA SER A 3 -23.98 56.80 12.35
C SER A 3 -24.23 55.30 12.56
N PRO A 4 -24.61 54.53 11.52
CA PRO A 4 -24.56 53.09 11.60
C PRO A 4 -23.17 52.60 11.15
N ASP A 5 -22.46 51.96 12.07
CA ASP A 5 -21.27 51.17 11.78
C ASP A 5 -21.68 49.98 10.90
N GLN A 6 -21.24 50.02 9.65
CA GLN A 6 -21.49 48.97 8.67
C GLN A 6 -20.46 47.86 8.92
N GLU A 7 -20.92 46.78 9.57
CA GLU A 7 -20.16 45.54 9.73
C GLU A 7 -19.71 45.04 8.35
N ASN A 8 -18.39 45.08 8.13
CA ASN A 8 -17.73 44.52 6.97
C ASN A 8 -17.75 42.99 7.09
N ILE A 9 -18.85 42.38 6.62
CA ILE A 9 -18.96 40.94 6.44
C ILE A 9 -17.96 40.53 5.35
N SER A 10 -16.76 40.13 5.79
CA SER A 10 -15.75 39.46 4.98
C SER A 10 -16.31 38.13 4.46
N THR A 11 -16.99 38.19 3.32
CA THR A 11 -17.41 37.03 2.53
C THR A 11 -16.19 36.49 1.79
N THR A 12 -15.29 35.80 2.50
CA THR A 12 -14.35 34.89 1.84
C THR A 12 -15.15 33.77 1.19
N PRO A 13 -15.09 33.59 -0.15
CA PRO A 13 -15.77 32.47 -0.78
C PRO A 13 -15.10 31.18 -0.30
N ALA A 14 -15.85 30.31 0.37
CA ALA A 14 -15.43 28.94 0.62
C ALA A 14 -15.12 28.32 -0.74
N SER A 15 -13.83 28.12 -1.02
CA SER A 15 -13.32 27.56 -2.27
C SER A 15 -13.93 26.18 -2.48
N THR A 16 -14.97 26.09 -3.30
CA THR A 16 -15.62 24.89 -3.85
C THR A 16 -14.72 24.16 -4.85
N LYS A 17 -13.42 24.05 -4.55
CA LYS A 17 -12.47 23.32 -5.39
C LYS A 17 -12.79 21.83 -5.29
N VAL A 18 -13.20 21.25 -6.41
CA VAL A 18 -13.32 19.80 -6.60
C VAL A 18 -12.04 19.13 -6.07
N PRO A 19 -12.14 18.12 -5.19
CA PRO A 19 -10.97 17.43 -4.68
C PRO A 19 -10.16 16.84 -5.82
N VAL A 20 -8.84 17.08 -5.83
CA VAL A 20 -7.95 16.53 -6.86
C VAL A 20 -7.98 15.00 -6.78
N LYS A 21 -8.44 14.32 -7.85
CA LYS A 21 -8.40 12.86 -7.97
C LYS A 21 -7.07 12.44 -8.61
N TYR A 22 -6.27 11.66 -7.89
CA TYR A 22 -5.01 11.10 -8.39
C TYR A 22 -5.24 9.93 -9.34
N GLY A 23 -6.29 9.14 -9.10
CA GLY A 23 -6.59 7.95 -9.89
C GLY A 23 -7.64 7.06 -9.23
N GLU A 24 -7.69 5.80 -9.65
CA GLU A 24 -8.68 4.83 -9.19
C GLU A 24 -8.12 3.41 -9.21
N LEU A 25 -8.41 2.64 -8.17
CA LEU A 25 -8.17 1.20 -8.10
C LEU A 25 -9.47 0.45 -8.35
N ILE A 26 -9.40 -0.62 -9.12
CA ILE A 26 -10.55 -1.49 -9.44
C ILE A 26 -10.14 -2.93 -9.16
N VAL A 27 -11.00 -3.66 -8.44
CA VAL A 27 -10.82 -5.10 -8.22
C VAL A 27 -11.37 -5.86 -9.41
N LEU A 28 -10.50 -6.62 -10.08
CA LEU A 28 -10.88 -7.44 -11.23
C LEU A 28 -11.50 -8.77 -10.76
N GLY A 29 -12.34 -9.37 -11.62
CA GLY A 29 -12.96 -10.68 -11.38
C GLY A 29 -14.36 -10.65 -10.76
N TYR A 30 -14.97 -9.46 -10.62
CA TYR A 30 -16.27 -9.30 -9.99
C TYR A 30 -17.28 -8.45 -10.80
N ASN A 31 -17.04 -8.24 -12.11
CA ASN A 31 -17.95 -7.51 -13.01
C ASN A 31 -18.52 -6.18 -12.48
N GLY A 32 -17.75 -5.47 -11.64
CA GLY A 32 -18.13 -4.15 -11.13
C GLY A 32 -18.78 -4.12 -9.74
N SER A 33 -19.01 -5.26 -9.08
CA SER A 33 -19.52 -5.31 -7.70
C SER A 33 -19.03 -6.54 -6.94
N LEU A 34 -18.63 -6.39 -5.68
CA LEU A 34 -18.20 -7.55 -4.88
C LEU A 34 -19.38 -8.51 -4.62
N PRO A 35 -19.15 -9.83 -4.41
CA PRO A 35 -20.23 -10.81 -4.24
C PRO A 35 -21.19 -10.50 -3.07
N ASN A 36 -20.69 -9.87 -2.01
CA ASN A 36 -21.47 -9.47 -0.84
C ASN A 36 -21.84 -7.97 -0.84
N GLY A 37 -21.71 -7.32 -2.00
CA GLY A 37 -21.82 -5.88 -2.18
C GLY A 37 -20.65 -5.09 -1.59
N ASP A 38 -20.60 -3.81 -1.95
CA ASP A 38 -19.62 -2.86 -1.43
C ASP A 38 -20.06 -2.37 -0.04
N ARG A 39 -19.21 -2.51 0.98
CA ARG A 39 -19.48 -2.10 2.37
C ARG A 39 -18.27 -1.42 3.01
N GLY A 40 -18.45 -0.19 3.47
CA GLY A 40 -17.40 0.56 4.17
C GLY A 40 -16.15 0.71 3.29
N ARG A 41 -15.00 0.18 3.73
CA ARG A 41 -13.74 0.19 2.98
C ARG A 41 -13.54 -1.00 2.05
N ARG A 42 -14.43 -2.00 2.12
CA ARG A 42 -14.44 -3.16 1.22
C ARG A 42 -15.32 -2.81 0.02
N LYS A 43 -14.70 -2.45 -1.09
CA LYS A 43 -15.40 -2.03 -2.32
C LYS A 43 -14.78 -2.67 -3.56
N SER A 44 -15.52 -2.73 -4.64
CA SER A 44 -15.03 -3.12 -5.96
C SER A 44 -14.15 -2.05 -6.60
N ARG A 45 -14.29 -0.79 -6.16
CA ARG A 45 -13.63 0.40 -6.71
C ARG A 45 -13.24 1.38 -5.60
N PHE A 46 -12.07 2.00 -5.72
CA PHE A 46 -11.55 2.96 -4.76
C PHE A 46 -10.85 4.13 -5.45
N ALA A 47 -11.43 5.33 -5.33
CA ALA A 47 -10.83 6.55 -5.84
C ALA A 47 -9.73 7.05 -4.88
N LEU A 48 -8.54 7.32 -5.42
CA LEU A 48 -7.47 7.98 -4.67
C LEU A 48 -7.60 9.48 -4.88
N CYS A 49 -7.95 10.22 -3.84
CA CYS A 49 -8.10 11.67 -3.89
C CYS A 49 -7.12 12.35 -2.92
N ARG A 50 -6.66 13.54 -3.29
CA ARG A 50 -5.81 14.37 -2.44
C ARG A 50 -6.44 14.54 -1.07
N ARG A 51 -5.69 14.16 -0.03
CA ARG A 51 -6.15 14.29 1.35
C ARG A 51 -6.12 15.75 1.80
N PRO A 52 -6.99 16.16 2.73
CA PRO A 52 -6.94 17.51 3.31
C PRO A 52 -5.56 17.83 3.89
N LYS A 53 -5.01 16.91 4.68
CA LYS A 53 -3.63 16.96 5.21
C LYS A 53 -2.78 15.90 4.53
N ALA A 54 -1.53 16.23 4.24
CA ALA A 54 -0.58 15.26 3.71
C ALA A 54 -0.47 14.06 4.65
N SER A 55 -0.42 12.86 4.10
CA SER A 55 -0.26 11.61 4.88
C SER A 55 0.96 10.79 4.46
N GLY A 56 1.75 11.31 3.53
CA GLY A 56 2.96 10.66 3.05
C GLY A 56 4.04 10.53 4.12
N VAL A 57 4.95 9.60 3.86
CA VAL A 57 6.13 9.37 4.68
C VAL A 57 7.35 9.10 3.82
N LYS A 58 8.54 9.44 4.32
CA LYS A 58 9.82 9.24 3.64
C LYS A 58 10.87 8.67 4.59
N PRO A 59 11.84 7.86 4.10
CA PRO A 59 12.92 7.33 4.93
C PRO A 59 13.68 8.45 5.67
N SER A 60 14.12 8.15 6.88
CA SER A 60 14.82 9.04 7.79
C SER A 60 15.99 8.29 8.45
N THR A 61 16.11 8.36 9.77
CA THR A 61 17.16 7.74 10.59
C THR A 61 17.16 6.21 10.44
N VAL A 62 18.37 5.63 10.50
CA VAL A 62 18.58 4.18 10.52
C VAL A 62 19.20 3.78 11.85
N HIS A 63 18.58 2.82 12.53
CA HIS A 63 19.07 2.25 13.78
C HIS A 63 19.45 0.79 13.57
N VAL A 64 20.54 0.36 14.21
CA VAL A 64 20.92 -1.04 14.29
C VAL A 64 20.71 -1.49 15.73
N ALA A 65 19.83 -2.48 15.91
CA ALA A 65 19.49 -3.04 17.21
C ALA A 65 19.96 -4.50 17.29
N CYS A 66 20.45 -4.90 18.47
CA CYS A 66 20.91 -6.27 18.70
C CYS A 66 19.78 -7.30 18.79
N THR A 67 18.52 -6.89 18.99
CA THR A 67 17.38 -7.84 19.01
C THR A 67 16.11 -7.19 18.46
N PRO A 68 15.13 -7.98 17.98
CA PRO A 68 13.80 -7.48 17.62
C PRO A 68 13.08 -6.79 18.79
N GLN A 69 13.32 -7.22 20.03
CA GLN A 69 12.74 -6.60 21.22
C GLN A 69 13.35 -5.22 21.47
N ALA A 70 14.67 -5.08 21.33
CA ALA A 70 15.34 -3.78 21.40
C ALA A 70 14.91 -2.85 20.26
N ALA A 71 14.72 -3.39 19.04
CA ALA A 71 14.18 -2.65 17.91
C ALA A 71 12.79 -2.06 18.20
N LYS A 72 11.91 -2.83 18.85
CA LYS A 72 10.59 -2.32 19.30
C LYS A 72 10.70 -1.20 20.33
N ALA A 73 11.72 -1.23 21.19
CA ALA A 73 11.96 -0.19 22.18
C ALA A 73 12.53 1.10 21.58
N ILE A 74 13.26 1.00 20.46
CA ILE A 74 13.83 2.14 19.73
C ILE A 74 12.77 2.83 18.87
N SER A 75 11.78 2.09 18.36
CA SER A 75 10.75 2.66 17.48
C SER A 75 9.95 3.75 18.19
N ASN A 76 10.04 4.98 17.69
CA ASN A 76 9.16 6.06 18.10
C ASN A 76 7.71 5.73 17.69
N LYS A 77 6.79 5.63 18.65
CA LYS A 77 5.37 5.30 18.42
C LYS A 77 4.64 6.34 17.54
N ASP A 78 5.17 7.55 17.48
CA ASP A 78 4.58 8.61 16.67
C ASP A 78 5.03 8.57 15.21
N GLN A 79 6.14 7.88 14.91
CA GLN A 79 6.70 7.76 13.58
C GLN A 79 6.41 6.40 12.95
N HIS A 80 6.51 6.35 11.62
CA HIS A 80 6.46 5.08 10.92
C HIS A 80 7.83 4.43 10.92
N SER A 81 7.90 3.11 10.82
CA SER A 81 9.17 2.40 10.76
C SER A 81 9.11 1.13 9.91
N ILE A 82 10.27 0.70 9.42
CA ILE A 82 10.44 -0.59 8.76
C ILE A 82 11.53 -1.37 9.49
N SER A 83 11.16 -2.53 10.01
CA SER A 83 12.03 -3.42 10.76
C SER A 83 12.50 -4.58 9.88
N TYR A 84 13.81 -4.64 9.65
CA TYR A 84 14.49 -5.69 8.89
C TYR A 84 15.24 -6.62 9.85
N THR A 85 14.65 -7.76 10.21
CA THR A 85 15.29 -8.74 11.11
C THR A 85 16.24 -9.64 10.34
N LEU A 86 17.53 -9.29 10.35
CA LEU A 86 18.58 -10.03 9.64
C LEU A 86 18.88 -11.38 10.31
N SER A 87 18.87 -11.41 11.64
CA SER A 87 19.03 -12.61 12.45
C SER A 87 18.38 -12.40 13.83
N ARG A 88 18.40 -13.44 14.68
CA ARG A 88 17.97 -13.32 16.09
C ARG A 88 18.73 -12.25 16.88
N ALA A 89 19.94 -11.93 16.44
CA ALA A 89 20.86 -10.99 17.09
C ALA A 89 21.04 -9.67 16.32
N GLN A 90 20.27 -9.44 15.24
CA GLN A 90 20.40 -8.21 14.47
C GLN A 90 19.10 -7.82 13.76
N THR A 91 18.59 -6.65 14.12
CA THR A 91 17.49 -5.98 13.43
C THR A 91 17.91 -4.58 13.04
N VAL A 92 17.72 -4.22 11.77
CA VAL A 92 17.88 -2.84 11.30
C VAL A 92 16.50 -2.20 11.27
N VAL A 93 16.33 -1.05 11.91
CA VAL A 93 15.08 -0.27 11.91
C VAL A 93 15.32 1.00 11.11
N VAL A 94 14.53 1.23 10.08
CA VAL A 94 14.53 2.48 9.32
C VAL A 94 13.31 3.28 9.73
N GLU A 95 13.50 4.45 10.31
CA GLU A 95 12.43 5.38 10.65
C GLU A 95 11.94 6.10 9.39
N TYR A 96 10.65 6.45 9.40
CA TYR A 96 9.97 7.17 8.34
C TYR A 96 9.29 8.39 8.93
N THR A 97 9.76 9.56 8.49
CA THR A 97 9.21 10.85 8.92
C THR A 97 8.12 11.32 7.97
N HIS A 98 7.36 12.33 8.40
CA HIS A 98 6.30 12.92 7.59
C HIS A 98 6.86 13.52 6.28
N ASP A 99 6.15 13.27 5.18
CA ASP A 99 6.39 13.93 3.90
C ASP A 99 5.19 14.80 3.52
N SER A 100 5.38 16.11 3.54
CA SER A 100 4.35 17.11 3.22
C SER A 100 3.95 17.11 1.74
N ASN A 101 4.74 16.46 0.88
CA ASN A 101 4.57 16.49 -0.57
C ASN A 101 3.82 15.29 -1.13
N THR A 102 3.48 14.30 -0.30
CA THR A 102 2.83 13.07 -0.75
C THR A 102 1.64 12.68 0.11
N ASP A 103 0.74 11.90 -0.47
CA ASP A 103 -0.31 11.17 0.24
C ASP A 103 -0.05 9.67 0.12
N MET A 104 -0.27 8.96 1.23
CA MET A 104 -0.20 7.50 1.28
C MET A 104 -1.60 6.89 1.37
N PHE A 105 -1.80 5.81 0.62
CA PHE A 105 -2.98 4.95 0.67
C PHE A 105 -2.54 3.50 0.85
N GLN A 106 -3.11 2.77 1.81
CA GLN A 106 -2.73 1.38 2.07
C GLN A 106 -3.83 0.42 1.67
N ILE A 107 -3.41 -0.70 1.08
CA ILE A 107 -4.29 -1.75 0.57
C ILE A 107 -3.92 -3.05 1.26
N GLY A 108 -4.91 -3.83 1.67
CA GLY A 108 -4.69 -5.13 2.28
C GLY A 108 -6.00 -5.80 2.70
N ARG A 109 -5.90 -7.01 3.25
CA ARG A 109 -7.10 -7.73 3.71
C ARG A 109 -7.55 -7.35 5.12
N SER A 110 -6.70 -6.66 5.88
CA SER A 110 -7.07 -6.25 7.25
C SER A 110 -8.16 -5.19 7.21
N THR A 111 -9.07 -5.22 8.17
CA THR A 111 -10.05 -4.17 8.42
C THR A 111 -9.56 -3.16 9.47
N GLU A 112 -8.31 -3.26 9.91
CA GLU A 112 -7.71 -2.28 10.82
C GLU A 112 -7.65 -0.88 10.20
N SER A 113 -7.61 0.16 11.05
CA SER A 113 -7.66 1.55 10.62
C SER A 113 -6.59 1.99 9.60
N PRO A 114 -5.36 1.43 9.57
CA PRO A 114 -4.36 1.86 8.60
C PRO A 114 -4.67 1.48 7.14
N ILE A 115 -5.65 0.60 6.89
CA ILE A 115 -6.03 0.18 5.53
C ILE A 115 -7.08 1.12 4.97
N ASP A 116 -6.82 1.74 3.83
CA ASP A 116 -7.80 2.58 3.13
C ASP A 116 -8.73 1.75 2.25
N PHE A 117 -8.17 0.71 1.61
CA PHE A 117 -8.91 -0.14 0.68
C PHE A 117 -8.77 -1.62 1.05
N VAL A 118 -9.88 -2.23 1.46
CA VAL A 118 -9.91 -3.62 1.93
C VAL A 118 -10.19 -4.55 0.76
N VAL A 119 -9.23 -5.44 0.47
CA VAL A 119 -9.33 -6.43 -0.62
C VAL A 119 -9.29 -7.85 -0.04
N THR A 120 -10.15 -8.72 -0.54
CA THR A 120 -10.24 -10.15 -0.18
C THR A 120 -9.93 -11.01 -1.40
N ASP A 121 -9.62 -12.29 -1.17
CA ASP A 121 -9.33 -13.23 -2.26
C ASP A 121 -10.50 -13.32 -3.24
N THR A 122 -10.18 -13.31 -4.53
CA THR A 122 -11.16 -13.51 -5.60
C THR A 122 -11.62 -14.96 -5.59
N VAL A 123 -12.93 -15.17 -5.45
CA VAL A 123 -13.54 -16.50 -5.56
C VAL A 123 -13.62 -16.84 -7.05
N PRO A 124 -13.04 -17.97 -7.51
CA PRO A 124 -13.15 -18.40 -8.90
C PRO A 124 -14.62 -18.55 -9.30
N GLY A 125 -14.97 -18.11 -10.52
CA GLY A 125 -16.36 -18.07 -10.99
C GLY A 125 -17.09 -19.43 -10.98
N SER A 126 -16.37 -20.56 -10.94
CA SER A 126 -16.95 -21.91 -10.83
C SER A 126 -17.48 -22.28 -9.44
N GLN A 127 -17.19 -21.48 -8.40
CA GLN A 127 -17.70 -21.68 -7.03
C GLN A 127 -18.83 -20.70 -6.67
N GLN A 128 -19.23 -19.83 -7.60
CA GLN A 128 -20.44 -19.03 -7.45
C GLN A 128 -21.65 -19.88 -7.86
N SER A 129 -22.00 -20.87 -7.04
CA SER A 129 -23.25 -21.59 -7.22
C SER A 129 -24.41 -20.61 -7.06
N HIS A 130 -25.21 -20.47 -8.12
CA HIS A 130 -26.53 -19.86 -8.06
C HIS A 130 -27.37 -20.56 -6.98
N GLY A 131 -28.22 -19.78 -6.33
CA GLY A 131 -28.95 -20.14 -5.11
C GLY A 131 -29.46 -21.59 -5.07
N GLY A 132 -29.00 -22.31 -4.06
CA GLY A 132 -29.47 -23.64 -3.69
C GLY A 132 -29.06 -23.87 -2.24
N GLU A 133 -30.05 -24.07 -1.39
CA GLU A 133 -29.90 -24.25 0.05
C GLU A 133 -28.97 -25.42 0.39
N GLY A 134 -28.14 -25.22 1.41
CA GLY A 134 -27.48 -26.31 2.12
C GLY A 134 -26.22 -26.87 1.47
N GLN A 135 -25.08 -26.21 1.68
CA GLN A 135 -23.82 -26.92 1.88
C GLN A 135 -22.82 -26.09 2.68
N THR A 136 -22.84 -26.33 3.98
CA THR A 136 -21.84 -25.95 4.96
C THR A 136 -20.56 -26.75 4.66
N GLN A 137 -19.69 -26.22 3.80
CA GLN A 137 -18.27 -26.54 3.84
C GLN A 137 -17.49 -25.24 3.93
N THR A 138 -17.37 -24.74 5.16
CA THR A 138 -16.26 -23.91 5.60
C THR A 138 -14.96 -24.69 5.46
N GLN A 139 -14.53 -24.97 4.23
CA GLN A 139 -13.10 -25.05 3.97
C GLN A 139 -12.62 -23.61 4.15
N SER A 140 -11.88 -23.38 5.22
CA SER A 140 -11.25 -22.10 5.49
C SER A 140 -10.30 -21.78 4.33
N ILE A 141 -10.80 -21.08 3.32
CA ILE A 141 -9.96 -20.56 2.23
C ILE A 141 -8.93 -19.67 2.92
N GLN A 142 -7.70 -20.20 3.03
CA GLN A 142 -6.61 -19.48 3.65
C GLN A 142 -6.24 -18.35 2.71
N SER A 143 -6.60 -17.14 3.10
CA SER A 143 -6.29 -15.94 2.33
C SER A 143 -4.79 -15.83 2.06
N THR A 144 -4.44 -15.65 0.80
CA THR A 144 -3.04 -15.46 0.37
C THR A 144 -2.64 -13.97 0.34
N ILE A 145 -3.63 -13.09 0.50
CA ILE A 145 -3.45 -11.64 0.56
C ILE A 145 -2.90 -11.24 1.93
N SER A 146 -1.90 -10.36 1.92
CA SER A 146 -1.31 -9.84 3.15
C SER A 146 -2.27 -8.89 3.87
N ARG A 147 -2.23 -8.87 5.20
CA ARG A 147 -3.03 -7.95 6.04
C ARG A 147 -2.81 -6.49 5.64
N PHE A 148 -1.56 -6.13 5.40
CA PHE A 148 -1.09 -4.83 4.91
C PHE A 148 -0.22 -5.08 3.68
N ALA A 149 -0.83 -5.09 2.50
CA ALA A 149 -0.25 -5.69 1.29
C ALA A 149 0.66 -4.74 0.52
N CYS A 150 0.21 -3.51 0.28
CA CYS A 150 0.98 -2.49 -0.43
C CYS A 150 0.57 -1.07 -0.04
N ARG A 151 1.39 -0.11 -0.43
CA ARG A 151 1.14 1.32 -0.35
C ARG A 151 1.13 1.91 -1.76
N ILE A 152 0.18 2.79 -2.03
CA ILE A 152 0.23 3.72 -3.17
C ILE A 152 0.57 5.09 -2.62
N ILE A 153 1.66 5.67 -3.09
CA ILE A 153 2.13 7.01 -2.73
C ILE A 153 1.91 7.93 -3.91
N CYS A 154 1.11 8.97 -3.73
CA CYS A 154 0.81 9.97 -4.77
C CYS A 154 1.47 11.30 -4.43
N GLN A 155 2.11 11.93 -5.41
CA GLN A 155 2.59 13.30 -5.27
C GLN A 155 1.40 14.27 -5.18
N ARG A 156 1.47 15.24 -4.24
CA ARG A 156 0.42 16.26 -4.01
C ARG A 156 0.50 17.41 -5.01
N SER A 157 1.58 17.51 -5.78
CA SER A 157 1.79 18.47 -6.85
C SER A 157 1.71 17.79 -8.23
N PRO A 158 1.33 18.52 -9.30
CA PRO A 158 1.45 18.02 -10.67
C PRO A 158 2.86 17.46 -10.96
N PRO A 159 2.99 16.38 -11.74
CA PRO A 159 1.94 15.67 -12.48
C PRO A 159 1.18 14.63 -11.63
N TYR A 160 1.25 14.72 -10.30
CA TYR A 160 0.56 13.83 -9.36
C TYR A 160 0.96 12.36 -9.49
N THR A 161 2.23 12.10 -9.80
CA THR A 161 2.73 10.74 -10.03
C THR A 161 2.39 9.83 -8.85
N ALA A 162 1.77 8.69 -9.16
CA ALA A 162 1.51 7.61 -8.23
C ALA A 162 2.61 6.53 -8.34
N ARG A 163 3.08 6.04 -7.20
CA ARG A 163 4.05 4.95 -7.11
C ARG A 163 3.56 3.89 -6.14
N ILE A 164 3.84 2.63 -6.44
CA ILE A 164 3.50 1.49 -5.59
C ILE A 164 4.73 0.98 -4.84
N TYR A 165 4.51 0.59 -3.59
CA TYR A 165 5.50 0.02 -2.69
C TYR A 165 4.93 -1.24 -2.07
N ALA A 166 5.74 -2.29 -1.94
CA ALA A 166 5.31 -3.49 -1.23
C ALA A 166 5.18 -3.23 0.28
N ALA A 167 4.32 -4.03 0.92
CA ALA A 167 3.89 -3.91 2.31
C ALA A 167 3.14 -2.62 2.64
N GLY A 168 2.35 -2.67 3.72
CA GLY A 168 1.79 -1.50 4.40
C GLY A 168 2.14 -1.53 5.88
N PHE A 169 2.16 -0.34 6.49
CA PHE A 169 2.34 -0.18 7.92
C PHE A 169 1.14 -0.70 8.69
N ASP A 170 1.41 -1.44 9.77
CA ASP A 170 0.40 -1.95 10.67
C ASP A 170 -0.14 -0.87 11.63
N SER A 171 -1.00 -1.25 12.57
CA SER A 171 -1.56 -0.34 13.58
C SER A 171 -0.51 0.22 14.55
N SER A 172 0.69 -0.37 14.60
CA SER A 172 1.86 0.16 15.32
C SER A 172 2.75 1.01 14.42
N LYS A 173 2.27 1.41 13.23
CA LYS A 173 2.99 2.17 12.20
C LYS A 173 4.26 1.48 11.70
N ASN A 174 4.35 0.15 11.81
CA ASN A 174 5.55 -0.61 11.45
C ASN A 174 5.30 -1.57 10.27
N ILE A 175 6.31 -1.74 9.42
CA ILE A 175 6.42 -2.85 8.47
C ILE A 175 7.47 -3.82 9.01
N PHE A 176 7.09 -5.09 9.17
CA PHE A 176 8.00 -6.11 9.67
C PHE A 176 8.44 -7.08 8.57
N LEU A 177 9.75 -7.11 8.28
CA LEU A 177 10.40 -8.12 7.44
C LEU A 177 11.19 -9.08 8.33
N GLY A 178 10.59 -10.23 8.62
CA GLY A 178 11.22 -11.28 9.42
C GLY A 178 12.39 -11.98 8.72
N GLU A 179 13.02 -12.92 9.43
CA GLU A 179 14.21 -13.66 8.97
C GLU A 179 14.01 -14.30 7.58
N LYS A 180 12.82 -14.85 7.31
CA LYS A 180 12.42 -15.48 6.03
C LYS A 180 11.98 -14.50 4.93
N ALA A 181 12.21 -13.20 5.07
CA ALA A 181 11.97 -12.26 3.98
C ALA A 181 13.27 -12.02 3.20
N ALA A 182 13.20 -11.91 1.88
CA ALA A 182 14.36 -11.47 1.09
C ALA A 182 14.67 -10.01 1.47
N LYS A 183 15.89 -9.73 1.93
CA LYS A 183 16.32 -8.38 2.33
C LYS A 183 17.82 -8.24 2.18
N TRP A 184 18.26 -7.04 1.84
CA TRP A 184 19.65 -6.77 1.52
C TRP A 184 19.98 -5.31 1.83
N ARG A 185 21.28 -5.03 1.99
CA ARG A 185 21.80 -3.68 1.92
C ARG A 185 21.96 -3.28 0.45
N THR A 186 21.47 -2.11 0.10
CA THR A 186 21.64 -1.51 -1.22
C THR A 186 23.03 -0.87 -1.34
N GLN A 187 23.43 -0.51 -2.57
CA GLN A 187 24.77 0.04 -2.83
C GLN A 187 25.02 1.38 -2.12
N ASP A 188 23.97 2.16 -1.89
CA ASP A 188 23.95 3.40 -1.11
C ASP A 188 23.87 3.17 0.42
N GLY A 189 24.02 1.93 0.88
CA GLY A 189 24.04 1.57 2.30
C GLY A 189 22.67 1.48 2.98
N GLN A 190 21.59 1.79 2.26
CA GLN A 190 20.22 1.66 2.75
C GLN A 190 19.77 0.19 2.83
N MET A 191 18.63 -0.06 3.46
CA MET A 191 18.00 -1.38 3.48
C MET A 191 16.85 -1.44 2.47
N ASP A 192 16.68 -2.61 1.85
CA ASP A 192 15.49 -2.93 1.08
C ASP A 192 15.12 -4.41 1.28
N GLY A 193 13.93 -4.78 0.85
CA GLY A 193 13.47 -6.16 0.91
C GLY A 193 12.16 -6.40 0.17
N LEU A 194 11.79 -7.67 0.11
CA LEU A 194 10.56 -8.14 -0.50
C LEU A 194 9.67 -8.78 0.57
N THR A 195 8.37 -8.60 0.44
CA THR A 195 7.39 -9.32 1.26
C THR A 195 7.40 -10.81 0.93
N THR A 196 6.91 -11.66 1.83
CA THR A 196 6.95 -13.12 1.64
C THR A 196 6.36 -13.54 0.29
N ASN A 197 5.14 -13.09 -0.05
CA ASN A 197 4.45 -13.50 -1.28
C ASN A 197 4.63 -12.54 -2.47
N GLY A 198 5.33 -11.42 -2.27
CA GLY A 198 5.57 -10.39 -3.27
C GLY A 198 4.36 -9.51 -3.60
N VAL A 199 4.63 -8.34 -4.15
CA VAL A 199 3.64 -7.47 -4.82
C VAL A 199 4.07 -7.34 -6.27
N LEU A 200 3.21 -7.76 -7.19
CA LEU A 200 3.53 -7.82 -8.61
C LEU A 200 2.79 -6.74 -9.39
N VAL A 201 3.47 -6.15 -10.37
CA VAL A 201 2.93 -5.11 -11.26
C VAL A 201 3.25 -5.47 -12.70
N MET A 202 2.28 -5.23 -13.58
CA MET A 202 2.45 -5.31 -15.02
C MET A 202 1.87 -4.05 -15.64
N HIS A 203 2.67 -3.36 -16.44
CA HIS A 203 2.18 -2.30 -17.32
C HIS A 203 1.87 -2.91 -18.69
N PRO A 204 0.60 -2.93 -19.13
CA PRO A 204 0.26 -3.39 -20.48
C PRO A 204 0.99 -2.55 -21.54
N ARG A 205 1.46 -3.20 -22.60
CA ARG A 205 1.96 -2.49 -23.78
C ARG A 205 0.77 -1.88 -24.51
N HIS A 206 0.93 -0.64 -24.97
CA HIS A 206 -0.15 0.15 -25.59
C HIS A 206 -1.29 0.54 -24.64
N GLY A 207 -1.07 0.46 -23.32
CA GLY A 207 -2.04 0.91 -22.30
C GLY A 207 -3.28 0.03 -22.22
N PHE A 208 -4.44 0.64 -21.89
CA PHE A 208 -5.74 -0.02 -21.88
C PHE A 208 -6.54 0.38 -23.14
N THR A 209 -6.07 -0.06 -24.29
CA THR A 209 -6.66 0.19 -25.62
C THR A 209 -7.02 -1.12 -26.33
N GLN A 210 -7.60 -1.07 -27.53
CA GLN A 210 -7.87 -2.29 -28.31
C GLN A 210 -6.59 -3.02 -28.72
N ASP A 211 -5.47 -2.31 -28.86
CA ASP A 211 -4.16 -2.88 -29.21
C ASP A 211 -3.35 -3.34 -27.98
N SER A 212 -3.99 -3.42 -26.81
CA SER A 212 -3.34 -3.80 -25.55
C SER A 212 -2.67 -5.17 -25.69
N LYS A 213 -1.37 -5.22 -25.40
CA LYS A 213 -0.65 -6.48 -25.28
C LYS A 213 -0.19 -6.70 -23.85
N PRO A 214 -0.13 -7.96 -23.37
CA PRO A 214 0.45 -8.25 -22.07
C PRO A 214 1.84 -7.63 -21.95
N GLY A 215 2.07 -6.97 -20.82
CA GLY A 215 3.38 -6.52 -20.40
C GLY A 215 4.15 -7.65 -19.73
N VAL A 216 5.25 -7.28 -19.06
CA VAL A 216 6.02 -8.23 -18.25
C VAL A 216 5.73 -7.96 -16.79
N TRP A 217 5.40 -9.02 -16.03
CA TRP A 217 5.26 -8.93 -14.59
C TRP A 217 6.61 -8.63 -13.93
N ARG A 218 6.57 -7.73 -12.97
CA ARG A 218 7.70 -7.31 -12.13
C ARG A 218 7.31 -7.35 -10.68
N GLU A 219 8.26 -7.67 -9.83
CA GLU A 219 8.09 -7.61 -8.39
C GLU A 219 8.56 -6.26 -7.84
N ILE A 220 7.79 -5.70 -6.92
CA ILE A 220 8.06 -4.40 -6.30
C ILE A 220 8.59 -4.62 -4.89
N SER A 221 9.66 -3.91 -4.54
CA SER A 221 10.23 -3.96 -3.19
C SER A 221 9.52 -3.06 -2.20
N VAL A 222 9.84 -3.21 -0.92
CA VAL A 222 9.32 -2.37 0.16
C VAL A 222 9.77 -0.91 0.01
N CYS A 223 10.93 -0.66 -0.61
CA CYS A 223 11.39 0.67 -0.98
C CYS A 223 11.01 1.11 -2.41
N GLY A 224 10.17 0.34 -3.12
CA GLY A 224 9.60 0.72 -4.42
C GLY A 224 10.53 0.51 -5.61
N LYS A 225 11.57 -0.32 -5.47
CA LYS A 225 12.45 -0.73 -6.58
C LYS A 225 11.83 -1.90 -7.34
N VAL A 226 12.20 -2.02 -8.62
CA VAL A 226 11.59 -2.97 -9.56
C VAL A 226 12.53 -4.15 -9.80
N PHE A 227 12.00 -5.36 -9.68
CA PHE A 227 12.73 -6.60 -9.86
C PHE A 227 12.04 -7.51 -10.89
N THR A 228 12.80 -8.37 -11.55
CA THR A 228 12.23 -9.52 -12.24
C THR A 228 11.52 -10.42 -11.23
N LEU A 229 10.66 -11.32 -11.72
CA LEU A 229 10.08 -12.34 -10.86
C LEU A 229 11.17 -13.22 -10.25
N ARG A 230 10.85 -13.77 -9.06
CA ARG A 230 11.59 -14.89 -8.48
C ARG A 230 11.33 -16.15 -9.30
N GLU A 231 12.16 -17.17 -9.12
CA GLU A 231 11.99 -18.47 -9.77
C GLU A 231 10.63 -19.10 -9.43
N THR A 232 10.25 -19.06 -8.15
CA THR A 232 8.94 -19.48 -7.67
C THR A 232 8.35 -18.42 -6.74
N ARG A 233 7.01 -18.36 -6.66
CA ARG A 233 6.35 -17.45 -5.72
C ARG A 233 6.79 -17.79 -4.29
N SER A 234 7.13 -16.76 -3.53
CA SER A 234 7.60 -16.88 -2.15
C SER A 234 9.00 -17.48 -1.95
N ALA A 235 9.77 -17.70 -3.02
CA ALA A 235 11.19 -18.05 -2.92
C ALA A 235 11.98 -16.98 -2.14
N GLN A 236 13.00 -17.39 -1.38
CA GLN A 236 13.87 -16.46 -0.65
C GLN A 236 14.77 -15.62 -1.57
N GLN A 237 15.09 -16.16 -2.74
CA GLN A 237 15.95 -15.50 -3.70
C GLN A 237 15.16 -14.44 -4.48
N ARG A 238 15.61 -13.18 -4.38
CA ARG A 238 15.08 -12.06 -5.18
C ARG A 238 15.41 -12.23 -6.66
N GLY A 239 14.57 -11.68 -7.53
CA GLY A 239 14.90 -11.50 -8.94
C GLY A 239 16.03 -10.49 -9.18
N LYS A 240 16.37 -10.28 -10.45
CA LYS A 240 17.36 -9.27 -10.86
C LYS A 240 16.72 -7.88 -10.79
N MET A 241 17.46 -6.90 -10.28
CA MET A 241 16.99 -5.50 -10.28
C MET A 241 16.90 -5.01 -11.73
N VAL A 242 15.81 -4.34 -12.06
CA VAL A 242 15.60 -3.72 -13.36
C VAL A 242 15.81 -2.22 -13.18
N GLY A 243 16.73 -1.63 -13.96
CA GLY A 243 16.87 -0.18 -14.00
C GLY A 243 15.56 0.45 -14.48
N SER A 244 15.14 1.50 -13.79
CA SER A 244 14.02 2.36 -14.21
C SER A 244 14.42 3.23 -15.39
#